data_AF-Q8YH86-F1
#
_entry.id   AF-Q8YH86-F1
#
_cell.length_a   1.000
_cell.length_b   1.000
_cell.length_c   1.000
_cell.angle_alpha   90.00
_cell.angle_beta   90.00
_cell.angle_gamma   90.00
#
_symmetry.space_group_name_H-M   'P 1'
#
loop_
_entity.id
_entity.type
_entity.pdbx_description
1 polymer ?
#
loop_
_entity_poly.entity_id
_entity_poly.type
_entity_poly.pdbx_seq_one_letter_code
_entity_poly.pdbx_strand_id
1 'polypeptide(L)' 'MNLCIAANALGYATNWISNWYAEDAPARAFLGLAPHERVAGFVHIGTAENKMPERPRADMEKIVSDYSGPWVE' A
#
# COMPACT_ATOMS: atom_id res chain seq x y z
N MET A 1 -6.79 -3.81 1.42
CA MET A 1 -5.58 -4.36 2.09
C MET A 1 -5.59 -5.89 2.28
N ASN A 2 -6.66 -6.57 1.87
CA ASN A 2 -6.90 -7.99 2.16
C ASN A 2 -5.78 -8.93 1.68
N LEU A 3 -5.21 -8.68 0.50
CA LEU A 3 -4.14 -9.51 -0.07
C LEU A 3 -2.94 -9.62 0.88
N CYS A 4 -2.39 -8.49 1.34
CA CYS A 4 -1.22 -8.52 2.23
C CYS A 4 -1.56 -9.12 3.58
N ILE A 5 -2.74 -8.82 4.15
CA ILE A 5 -3.15 -9.40 5.43
C ILE A 5 -3.23 -10.92 5.33
N ALA A 6 -3.87 -11.46 4.29
CA ALA A 6 -4.01 -12.90 4.08
C ALA A 6 -2.65 -13.57 3.85
N ALA A 7 -1.79 -13.01 2.99
CA ALA A 7 -0.46 -13.54 2.72
C ALA A 7 0.42 -13.57 3.99
N ASN A 8 0.38 -12.50 4.81
CA ASN A 8 1.09 -12.47 6.09
C ASN A 8 0.53 -13.49 7.09
N ALA A 9 -0.78 -13.70 7.13
CA ALA A 9 -1.40 -14.72 7.97
C ALA A 9 -1.01 -16.15 7.56
N LEU A 10 -0.71 -16.37 6.28
CA LEU A 10 -0.17 -17.64 5.77
C LEU A 10 1.34 -17.82 6.00
N GLY A 11 2.00 -16.85 6.64
CA GLY A 11 3.42 -16.91 6.97
C GLY A 11 4.36 -16.34 5.90
N TYR A 12 3.83 -15.76 4.83
CA TYR A 12 4.64 -14.99 3.88
C TYR A 12 4.92 -13.57 4.40
N ALA A 13 5.95 -12.93 3.88
CA ALA A 13 6.14 -11.49 4.02
C ALA A 13 5.60 -10.78 2.77
N THR A 14 5.07 -9.57 2.95
CA THR A 14 4.59 -8.72 1.85
C THR A 14 5.19 -7.33 1.87
N ASN A 15 5.54 -6.79 0.70
CA ASN A 15 5.92 -5.40 0.52
C ASN A 15 5.11 -4.76 -0.63
N TRP A 16 4.31 -3.74 -0.32
CA TRP A 16 3.56 -2.97 -1.32
C TRP A 16 4.28 -1.64 -1.58
N ILE A 17 4.68 -1.42 -2.83
CA ILE A 17 5.41 -0.22 -3.26
C ILE A 17 4.80 0.41 -4.52
N SER A 18 4.76 1.74 -4.56
CA SER A 18 4.11 2.53 -5.62
C SER A 18 5.01 3.67 -6.12
N ASN A 19 6.30 3.40 -6.27
CA ASN A 19 7.31 4.40 -6.63
C ASN A 19 7.25 4.80 -8.12
N TRP A 20 8.20 5.60 -8.60
CA TRP A 20 8.24 6.19 -9.96
C TRP A 20 7.97 5.20 -11.11
N TYR A 21 8.39 3.94 -11.00
CA TYR A 21 8.17 2.91 -12.02
C TYR A 21 6.71 2.46 -12.14
N ALA A 22 5.84 2.78 -11.18
CA ALA A 22 4.38 2.63 -11.33
C ALA A 22 3.79 3.66 -12.30
N GLU A 23 4.48 4.79 -12.50
CA GLU A 23 4.05 5.90 -13.36
C GLU A 23 4.79 5.96 -14.70
N ASP A 24 5.87 5.18 -14.87
CA ASP A 24 6.66 5.13 -16.10
C ASP A 24 5.82 4.57 -17.26
N ALA A 25 5.60 5.40 -18.29
CA ALA A 25 4.72 5.04 -19.40
C ALA A 25 5.23 3.84 -20.22
N PRO A 26 6.54 3.72 -20.56
CA PRO A 26 7.09 2.51 -21.16
C PRO A 26 6.88 1.26 -20.31
N ALA A 27 7.13 1.31 -18.99
CA ALA A 27 6.93 0.18 -18.10
C ALA A 27 5.46 -0.26 -18.05
N ARG A 28 4.52 0.69 -17.99
CA ARG A 28 3.07 0.37 -18.05
C ARG A 28 2.68 -0.29 -19.36
N ALA A 29 3.17 0.22 -20.49
CA ALA A 29 2.92 -0.38 -21.79
C ALA A 29 3.49 -1.80 -21.88
N PHE A 30 4.68 -2.04 -21.31
CA PHE A 30 5.29 -3.38 -21.23
C PHE A 30 4.45 -4.36 -20.41
N LEU A 31 3.79 -3.87 -19.34
CA LEU A 31 2.85 -4.65 -18.53
C LEU A 31 1.47 -4.84 -19.20
N GLY A 32 1.24 -4.25 -20.37
CA GLY A 32 0.00 -4.40 -21.15
C GLY A 32 -1.11 -3.43 -20.80
N LEU A 33 -0.82 -2.34 -20.07
CA LEU A 33 -1.83 -1.35 -19.70
C LEU A 33 -2.23 -0.47 -20.89
N ALA A 34 -3.52 -0.15 -20.99
CA ALA A 34 -4.02 0.91 -21.86
C ALA A 34 -3.60 2.30 -21.35
N PRO A 35 -3.59 3.35 -22.21
CA PRO A 35 -3.09 4.68 -21.82
C PRO A 35 -3.80 5.34 -20.63
N HIS A 36 -5.03 4.93 -20.31
CA HIS A 36 -5.83 5.46 -19.20
C HIS A 36 -5.73 4.61 -17.93
N GLU A 37 -5.12 3.42 -18.00
CA GLU A 37 -4.92 2.54 -16.85
C GLU A 37 -3.66 2.92 -16.07
N ARG A 38 -3.67 2.61 -14.77
CA ARG A 38 -2.57 2.90 -13.85
C ARG A 38 -2.25 1.71 -12.98
N VAL A 39 -0.98 1.60 -12.59
CA VAL A 39 -0.54 0.63 -11.60
C VAL A 39 -0.82 1.18 -10.21
N ALA A 40 -1.71 0.54 -9.44
CA ALA A 40 -1.97 0.93 -8.05
C ALA A 40 -0.77 0.64 -7.10
N GLY A 41 0.10 -0.28 -7.51
CA GLY A 41 1.35 -0.62 -6.85
C GLY A 41 1.78 -2.04 -7.18
N PHE A 42 3.00 -2.36 -6.77
CA PHE A 42 3.59 -3.69 -6.89
C PHE A 42 3.61 -4.34 -5.52
N VAL A 43 3.15 -5.58 -5.43
CA VAL A 43 3.15 -6.35 -4.19
C VAL A 43 4.13 -7.50 -4.32
N HIS A 44 5.27 -7.39 -3.63
CA HIS A 44 6.22 -8.48 -3.52
C HIS A 44 5.77 -9.41 -2.38
N ILE A 45 5.67 -10.71 -2.67
CA ILE A 45 5.25 -11.74 -1.71
C ILE A 45 6.30 -12.86 -1.72
N GLY A 46 6.75 -13.28 -0.54
CA GLY A 46 7.73 -14.37 -0.43
C GLY A 46 8.14 -14.64 1.03
N THR A 47 9.15 -15.48 1.22
CA THR A 47 9.76 -15.68 2.53
C THR A 47 10.78 -14.57 2.81
N ALA A 48 10.79 -14.04 4.03
CA ALA A 48 11.80 -13.08 4.47
C ALA A 48 12.54 -13.64 5.69
N GLU A 49 13.87 -13.64 5.64
CA GLU A 49 14.70 -14.12 6.76
C GLU A 49 14.61 -13.18 7.97
N ASN A 50 14.51 -11.88 7.72
CA ASN A 50 14.46 -10.86 8.76
C ASN A 50 13.02 -10.49 9.11
N LYS A 51 12.71 -10.48 10.41
CA LYS A 51 11.46 -9.90 10.90
C LYS A 51 11.50 -8.38 10.72
N MET A 52 10.49 -7.84 10.06
CA MET A 52 10.37 -6.39 9.88
C MET A 52 10.20 -5.74 11.26
N PRO A 53 11.01 -4.72 11.59
CA PRO A 53 10.91 -4.07 12.89
C PRO A 53 9.55 -3.39 13.04
N GLU A 54 9.01 -3.42 14.25
CA GLU A 54 7.81 -2.65 14.55
C GLU A 54 8.16 -1.16 14.45
N ARG A 55 7.37 -0.41 13.68
CA ARG A 55 7.56 1.03 13.54
C ARG A 55 6.79 1.75 14.66
N PRO A 56 7.31 2.79 15.29
CA PRO A 56 6.51 3.60 16.19
C PRO A 56 5.29 4.16 15.43
N ARG A 57 4.09 3.97 15.98
CA ARG A 57 2.88 4.65 15.48
C ARG A 57 2.75 5.98 16.18
N ALA A 58 2.16 6.96 15.49
CA ALA A 58 1.93 8.26 16.08
C ALA A 58 0.84 8.19 17.16
N ASP A 59 0.86 9.17 18.06
CA ASP A 59 -0.12 9.30 19.14
C ASP A 59 -1.49 9.66 18.56
N MET A 60 -2.45 8.73 18.67
CA MET A 60 -3.78 8.88 18.06
C MET A 60 -4.59 10.00 18.71
N GLU A 61 -4.39 10.29 20.00
CA GLU A 61 -5.07 11.39 20.69
C GLU A 61 -4.67 12.76 20.12
N LYS A 62 -3.51 12.84 19.47
CA LYS A 62 -3.01 14.05 18.82
C LYS A 62 -3.45 14.18 17.35
N ILE A 63 -3.96 13.11 16.74
CA ILE A 63 -4.25 13.04 15.30
C ILE A 63 -5.75 12.98 15.03
N VAL A 64 -6.50 12.33 15.92
CA VAL A 64 -7.94 12.10 15.75
C VAL A 64 -8.72 13.15 16.54
N SER A 65 -9.77 13.67 15.92
CA SER A 65 -10.78 14.48 16.59
C SER A 65 -12.17 14.04 16.14
N ASP A 66 -13.15 14.19 17.04
CA ASP A 66 -14.55 14.02 16.70
C ASP A 66 -15.06 15.23 15.92
N TYR A 67 -15.76 14.96 14.82
CA TYR A 67 -16.40 16.00 14.05
C TYR A 67 -17.64 16.55 14.77
N SER A 68 -17.71 17.87 14.97
CA SER A 68 -18.80 18.52 15.73
C SER A 68 -19.86 19.24 14.88
N GLY A 69 -19.72 19.25 13.55
CA GLY A 69 -20.74 19.83 12.66
C GLY A 69 -20.85 21.37 12.63
N PRO A 70 -21.78 21.90 11.80
CA PRO A 70 -22.61 21.17 10.84
C PRO A 70 -21.85 20.87 9.53
N TRP A 71 -22.15 19.72 8.91
CA TRP A 71 -21.75 19.46 7.52
C TRP A 71 -22.75 20.18 6.63
N VAL A 72 -22.24 21.04 5.75
CA VAL A 72 -23.04 21.79 4.77
C VAL A 72 -22.59 21.35 3.39
N GLU A 73 -23.56 20.99 2.55
CA GLU A 73 -23.37 20.49 1.18
C GLU A 73 -22.86 21.57 0.23
#